data_AF-A0A5M9ZRD9-F1
#
_entry.id   AF-A0A5M9ZRD9-F1
#
_cell.length_a   1.000
_cell.length_b   1.000
_cell.length_c   1.000
_cell.angle_alpha   90.00
_cell.angle_beta   90.00
_cell.angle_gamma   90.00
#
_symmetry.space_group_name_H-M   'P 1'
#
loop_
_entity.id
_entity.type
_entity.pdbx_description
1 polymer ?
#
loop_
_entity_poly.entity_id
_entity_poly.type
_entity_poly.pdbx_seq_one_letter_code
_entity_poly.pdbx_strand_id
1 'polypeptide(L)'
;MMNDTDRNDAAGATEAKSGNVSNANTEVNDESRHIGDGEAGRAVLEYVWSSFARYHSDDMRELDYRLIMDDQQWVMVRDLLQQYLAMDDLDNAVQVFRDREMKKLADSCLPDAVPSPASPGLPQGWWTLLEAAYERLGDEEGLRRIYACYIVTDRLPWYRRKRDPSRIPRHGNEIDSAHYVRKLKTLSGEHWPEDVRRMVAVHQRYYRDPMLSGRQLAYEELLLSERLSDAAWRYCKVRCRSRYALVGEGAKLMERMFDIVSKRHAEEACDILLAPLHDADSPMLSNDSPEHVTQIIAVLRKCLPYVENQVREECERLYGMYRHRQLLRSEVKKLLEHVQS
;
A
#
# COMPACT_ATOMS: atom_id res chain seq x y z
N MET A 1 75.63 -44.75 -0.67
CA MET A 1 74.76 -45.94 -0.76
C MET A 1 73.68 -45.83 0.32
N MET A 2 72.68 -46.71 0.30
CA MET A 2 71.36 -46.52 0.93
C MET A 2 71.31 -46.74 2.46
N ASN A 3 70.11 -46.50 3.02
CA ASN A 3 69.59 -46.76 4.37
C ASN A 3 69.75 -45.56 5.36
N ASP A 4 68.74 -45.06 6.10
CA ASP A 4 67.51 -45.64 6.73
C ASP A 4 67.81 -46.53 7.97
N THR A 5 67.04 -46.61 9.06
CA THR A 5 65.77 -46.00 9.58
C THR A 5 65.68 -46.28 11.12
N ASP A 6 64.85 -45.69 12.01
CA ASP A 6 63.90 -44.54 12.00
C ASP A 6 63.63 -44.01 13.46
N ARG A 7 63.07 -42.80 13.58
CA ARG A 7 62.02 -42.32 14.53
C ARG A 7 62.05 -42.32 16.09
N ASN A 8 61.34 -41.28 16.60
CA ASN A 8 60.40 -41.17 17.75
C ASN A 8 60.81 -40.86 19.22
N ASP A 9 60.46 -39.62 19.63
CA ASP A 9 59.58 -39.19 20.76
C ASP A 9 59.76 -39.67 22.22
N ALA A 10 59.97 -38.73 23.17
CA ALA A 10 59.00 -38.39 24.26
C ALA A 10 59.47 -37.33 25.31
N ALA A 11 58.60 -36.32 25.57
CA ALA A 11 58.24 -35.60 26.82
C ALA A 11 59.25 -35.07 27.91
N GLY A 12 59.01 -33.82 28.38
CA GLY A 12 59.50 -33.19 29.65
C GLY A 12 59.65 -31.65 29.52
N ALA A 13 58.88 -30.76 30.19
CA ALA A 13 58.93 -30.30 31.61
C ALA A 13 60.16 -29.41 31.94
N THR A 14 60.16 -28.27 32.67
CA THR A 14 59.19 -27.44 33.49
C THR A 14 59.41 -25.91 33.23
N GLU A 15 58.88 -24.86 33.89
CA GLU A 15 57.99 -24.64 35.08
C GLU A 15 56.78 -23.74 34.73
N ALA A 16 56.52 -22.63 35.46
CA ALA A 16 55.24 -21.91 35.50
C ALA A 16 55.36 -20.49 36.15
N LYS A 17 54.23 -19.98 36.70
CA LYS A 17 53.96 -18.70 37.40
C LYS A 17 53.73 -17.46 36.51
N SER A 18 52.86 -16.50 36.86
CA SER A 18 51.73 -16.53 37.81
C SER A 18 50.80 -15.31 37.62
N GLY A 19 49.55 -15.53 37.24
CA GLY A 19 48.37 -14.71 37.58
C GLY A 19 48.27 -13.26 37.05
N ASN A 20 47.16 -12.96 36.37
CA ASN A 20 46.17 -12.08 36.97
C ASN A 20 44.74 -12.49 36.53
N VAL A 21 43.72 -12.12 37.31
CA VAL A 21 42.31 -12.47 37.03
C VAL A 21 41.67 -11.43 36.13
N SER A 22 40.97 -11.88 35.09
CA SER A 22 39.93 -11.12 34.39
C SER A 22 38.99 -12.11 33.70
N ASN A 23 37.90 -12.47 34.39
CA ASN A 23 36.77 -13.16 33.74
C ASN A 23 36.10 -12.16 32.78
N ALA A 24 36.57 -12.13 31.54
CA ALA A 24 35.79 -11.62 30.43
C ALA A 24 34.64 -12.62 30.19
N ASN A 25 33.59 -12.53 31.00
CA ASN A 25 32.29 -13.07 30.63
C ASN A 25 31.94 -12.44 29.29
N THR A 26 32.07 -13.19 28.20
CA THR A 26 31.43 -12.84 26.93
C THR A 26 29.94 -13.12 27.10
N GLU A 27 29.27 -12.27 27.89
CA GLU A 27 27.83 -12.23 27.96
C GLU A 27 27.32 -11.88 26.57
N VAL A 28 26.76 -12.90 25.93
CA VAL A 28 26.19 -12.82 24.59
C VAL A 28 24.90 -12.01 24.75
N ASN A 29 25.00 -10.68 24.56
CA ASN A 29 23.86 -9.83 24.28
C ASN A 29 23.27 -10.20 22.91
N ASP A 30 22.60 -11.35 22.85
CA ASP A 30 21.62 -11.70 21.83
C ASP A 30 20.33 -10.89 22.07
N GLU A 31 20.50 -9.56 22.09
CA GLU A 31 19.43 -8.59 21.98
C GLU A 31 18.71 -8.90 20.67
N SER A 32 17.52 -9.50 20.79
CA SER A 32 16.84 -10.12 19.66
C SER A 32 16.50 -9.07 18.61
N ARG A 33 17.28 -9.03 17.53
CA ARG A 33 17.18 -8.06 16.44
C ARG A 33 15.92 -8.30 15.62
N HIS A 34 14.80 -7.81 16.12
CA HIS A 34 13.56 -7.72 15.35
C HIS A 34 13.77 -6.77 14.17
N ILE A 35 13.28 -7.16 13.00
CA ILE A 35 13.31 -6.34 11.80
C ILE A 35 11.98 -5.57 11.65
N GLY A 36 11.98 -4.50 10.86
CA GLY A 36 10.81 -3.61 10.75
C GLY A 36 10.80 -2.55 11.85
N ASP A 37 9.61 -2.15 12.28
CA ASP A 37 9.41 -1.13 13.33
C ASP A 37 8.66 -1.68 14.56
N GLY A 38 8.26 -2.95 14.55
CA GLY A 38 7.54 -3.62 15.62
C GLY A 38 6.08 -3.21 15.75
N GLU A 39 5.50 -2.54 14.75
CA GLU A 39 4.11 -2.09 14.80
C GLU A 39 3.13 -3.26 14.86
N ALA A 40 3.39 -4.33 14.12
CA ALA A 40 2.56 -5.51 14.15
C ALA A 40 2.71 -6.26 15.49
N GLY A 41 3.93 -6.36 16.02
CA GLY A 41 4.18 -6.86 17.37
C GLY A 41 3.39 -6.10 18.45
N ARG A 42 3.40 -4.76 18.41
CA ARG A 42 2.61 -3.91 19.32
C ARG A 42 1.11 -4.17 19.19
N ALA A 43 0.58 -4.26 17.96
CA ALA A 43 -0.83 -4.54 17.73
C ALA A 43 -1.26 -5.93 18.24
N VAL A 44 -0.38 -6.93 18.16
CA VAL A 44 -0.62 -8.27 18.74
C VAL A 44 -0.57 -8.22 20.27
N LEU A 45 0.40 -7.52 20.87
CA LEU A 45 0.51 -7.34 22.32
C LEU A 45 -0.75 -6.66 22.89
N GLU A 46 -1.17 -5.54 22.28
CA GLU A 46 -2.38 -4.79 22.67
C GLU A 46 -3.63 -5.66 22.55
N TYR A 47 -3.77 -6.43 21.47
CA TYR A 47 -4.91 -7.34 21.28
C TYR A 47 -4.95 -8.46 22.34
N VAL A 48 -3.81 -9.06 22.66
CA VAL A 48 -3.72 -10.12 23.68
C VAL A 48 -4.04 -9.55 25.07
N TRP A 49 -3.48 -8.40 25.45
CA TRP A 49 -3.77 -7.78 26.74
C TRP A 49 -5.23 -7.32 26.85
N SER A 50 -5.76 -6.63 25.84
CA SER A 50 -7.16 -6.15 25.85
C SER A 50 -8.21 -7.27 25.78
N SER A 51 -7.86 -8.45 25.26
CA SER A 51 -8.76 -9.61 25.18
C SER A 51 -8.66 -10.58 26.36
N PHE A 52 -7.48 -10.71 26.99
CA PHE A 52 -7.21 -11.78 27.96
C PHE A 52 -6.60 -11.31 29.31
N ALA A 53 -5.95 -10.15 29.39
CA ALA A 53 -5.34 -9.69 30.64
C ALA A 53 -6.39 -9.04 31.57
N ARG A 54 -6.56 -9.62 32.77
CA ARG A 54 -7.47 -9.08 33.81
C ARG A 54 -6.94 -7.89 34.59
N TYR A 55 -5.69 -7.51 34.36
CA TYR A 55 -5.01 -6.40 35.02
C TYR A 55 -4.28 -5.58 33.96
N HIS A 56 -4.52 -4.27 33.94
CA HIS A 56 -3.70 -3.33 33.18
C HIS A 56 -2.53 -2.88 34.06
N SER A 57 -1.35 -2.79 33.47
CA SER A 57 -0.15 -2.17 34.06
C SER A 57 0.35 -1.15 33.05
N ASP A 58 0.42 0.13 33.45
CA ASP A 58 0.65 1.25 32.52
C ASP A 58 2.11 1.35 32.02
N ASP A 59 3.03 0.55 32.56
CA ASP A 59 4.48 0.70 32.38
C ASP A 59 5.11 -0.28 31.36
N MET A 60 4.29 -0.90 30.50
CA MET A 60 4.75 -1.86 29.49
C MET A 60 5.17 -1.17 28.18
N ARG A 61 6.39 -0.61 28.16
CA ARG A 61 6.99 0.03 26.96
C ARG A 61 7.89 -0.88 26.13
N GLU A 62 8.29 -2.03 26.65
CA GLU A 62 9.25 -2.91 25.99
C GLU A 62 8.56 -3.84 24.98
N LEU A 63 9.18 -3.99 23.81
CA LEU A 63 8.67 -4.76 22.67
C LEU A 63 8.93 -6.26 22.82
N ASP A 64 8.82 -6.81 24.03
CA ASP A 64 9.17 -8.20 24.27
C ASP A 64 8.08 -9.17 23.75
N TYR A 65 8.24 -9.56 22.49
CA TYR A 65 7.48 -10.62 21.84
C TYR A 65 7.47 -11.94 22.60
N ARG A 66 8.45 -12.20 23.48
CA ARG A 66 8.53 -13.41 24.32
C ARG A 66 7.46 -13.41 25.43
N LEU A 67 6.89 -12.25 25.76
CA LEU A 67 5.69 -12.13 26.62
C LEU A 67 4.41 -12.61 25.93
N ILE A 68 4.42 -12.75 24.60
CA ILE A 68 3.28 -13.18 23.79
C ILE A 68 3.41 -14.68 23.48
N MET A 69 4.55 -15.08 22.91
CA MET A 69 4.83 -16.43 22.40
C MET A 69 6.35 -16.68 22.41
N ASP A 70 6.77 -17.93 22.60
CA ASP A 70 8.16 -18.35 22.40
C ASP A 70 8.53 -18.46 20.91
N ASP A 71 9.82 -18.57 20.61
CA ASP A 71 10.35 -18.54 19.24
C ASP A 71 9.89 -19.76 18.40
N GLN A 72 9.62 -20.91 19.03
CA GLN A 72 9.07 -22.09 18.34
C GLN A 72 7.58 -21.88 18.02
N GLN A 73 6.83 -21.24 18.92
CA GLN A 73 5.45 -20.82 18.68
C GLN A 73 5.38 -19.77 17.55
N TRP A 74 6.28 -18.79 17.52
CA TRP A 74 6.38 -17.82 16.42
C TRP A 74 6.69 -18.50 15.07
N VAL A 75 7.61 -19.47 15.03
CA VAL A 75 7.86 -20.29 13.83
C VAL A 75 6.61 -21.04 13.38
N MET A 76 5.91 -21.72 14.30
CA MET A 76 4.65 -22.41 13.98
C MET A 76 3.56 -21.47 13.45
N VAL A 77 3.43 -20.28 14.04
CA VAL A 77 2.48 -19.25 13.61
C VAL A 77 2.84 -18.70 12.23
N ARG A 78 4.12 -18.41 11.97
CA ARG A 78 4.61 -18.03 10.64
C ARG A 78 4.25 -19.07 9.60
N ASP A 79 4.60 -20.34 9.83
CA ASP A 79 4.46 -21.39 8.82
C ASP A 79 2.99 -21.70 8.52
N LEU A 80 2.15 -21.78 9.57
CA LEU A 80 0.71 -21.98 9.42
C LEU A 80 0.03 -20.80 8.71
N LEU A 81 0.36 -19.56 9.09
CA LEU A 81 -0.25 -18.38 8.47
C LEU A 81 0.29 -18.11 7.05
N GLN A 82 1.56 -18.39 6.77
CA GLN A 82 2.14 -18.30 5.43
C GLN A 82 1.45 -19.29 4.48
N GLN A 83 1.26 -20.54 4.90
CA GLN A 83 0.49 -21.53 4.14
C GLN A 83 -0.99 -21.12 4.02
N TYR A 84 -1.61 -20.65 5.10
CA TYR A 84 -3.01 -20.24 5.09
C TYR A 84 -3.28 -18.99 4.23
N LEU A 85 -2.32 -18.07 4.09
CA LEU A 85 -2.45 -16.86 3.27
C LEU A 85 -1.83 -17.00 1.86
N ALA A 86 -1.19 -18.14 1.55
CA ALA A 86 -0.39 -18.38 0.34
C ALA A 86 0.70 -17.32 0.11
N MET A 87 1.38 -16.94 1.20
CA MET A 87 2.43 -15.92 1.24
C MET A 87 3.82 -16.45 0.83
N ASP A 88 3.89 -17.64 0.25
CA ASP A 88 5.06 -18.14 -0.45
C ASP A 88 5.43 -17.24 -1.66
N ASP A 89 4.43 -16.82 -2.44
CA ASP A 89 4.57 -15.89 -3.57
C ASP A 89 3.50 -14.78 -3.57
N LEU A 90 3.82 -13.63 -4.16
CA LEU A 90 2.94 -12.46 -4.19
C LEU A 90 1.70 -12.66 -5.10
N ASP A 91 1.83 -13.36 -6.22
CA ASP A 91 0.72 -13.63 -7.14
C ASP A 91 -0.24 -14.67 -6.53
N ASN A 92 0.33 -15.71 -5.90
CA ASN A 92 -0.41 -16.70 -5.10
C ASN A 92 -1.23 -16.02 -3.97
N ALA A 93 -0.60 -15.15 -3.18
CA ALA A 93 -1.25 -14.42 -2.09
C ALA A 93 -2.40 -13.53 -2.59
N VAL A 94 -2.19 -12.78 -3.68
CA VAL A 94 -3.21 -11.90 -4.28
C VAL A 94 -4.36 -12.72 -4.88
N GLN A 95 -4.08 -13.87 -5.49
CA GLN A 95 -5.12 -14.78 -5.96
C GLN A 95 -5.96 -15.33 -4.80
N VAL A 96 -5.33 -15.87 -3.76
CA VAL A 96 -6.03 -16.46 -2.60
C VAL A 96 -6.83 -15.38 -1.84
N PHE A 97 -6.33 -14.14 -1.78
CA PHE A 97 -7.11 -13.00 -1.30
C PHE A 97 -8.36 -12.76 -2.15
N ARG A 98 -8.20 -12.63 -3.48
CA ARG A 98 -9.32 -12.40 -4.42
C ARG A 98 -10.36 -13.51 -4.37
N ASP A 99 -9.94 -14.77 -4.35
CA ASP A 99 -10.85 -15.92 -4.29
C ASP A 99 -11.63 -15.97 -2.96
N ARG A 100 -11.02 -15.48 -1.86
CA ARG A 100 -11.70 -15.33 -0.56
C ARG A 100 -12.71 -14.19 -0.53
N GLU A 101 -12.40 -13.02 -1.09
CA GLU A 101 -13.39 -11.93 -1.15
C GLU A 101 -14.53 -12.27 -2.13
N MET A 102 -14.23 -12.93 -3.25
CA MET A 102 -15.25 -13.47 -4.18
C MET A 102 -16.15 -14.50 -3.49
N LYS A 103 -15.56 -15.44 -2.73
CA LYS A 103 -16.35 -16.42 -1.96
C LYS A 103 -17.22 -15.74 -0.90
N LYS A 104 -16.68 -14.79 -0.11
CA LYS A 104 -17.49 -14.05 0.88
C LYS A 104 -18.68 -13.33 0.25
N LEU A 105 -18.50 -12.76 -0.95
CA LEU A 105 -19.59 -12.11 -1.68
C LEU A 105 -20.67 -13.13 -2.09
N ALA A 106 -20.28 -14.29 -2.62
CA ALA A 106 -21.20 -15.37 -2.97
C ALA A 106 -21.92 -15.93 -1.73
N ASP A 107 -21.18 -16.23 -0.66
CA ASP A 107 -21.71 -16.70 0.62
C ASP A 107 -22.70 -15.67 1.21
N SER A 108 -22.42 -14.36 1.11
CA SER A 108 -23.32 -13.29 1.59
C SER A 108 -24.66 -13.18 0.83
N CYS A 109 -24.80 -13.87 -0.29
CA CYS A 109 -26.06 -13.97 -1.05
C CYS A 109 -26.88 -15.23 -0.69
N LEU A 110 -26.39 -16.10 0.19
CA LEU A 110 -27.07 -17.32 0.62
C LEU A 110 -27.63 -17.15 2.06
N PRO A 111 -28.89 -17.54 2.33
CA PRO A 111 -29.49 -17.36 3.65
C PRO A 111 -28.86 -18.24 4.75
N ASP A 112 -28.38 -19.42 4.37
CA ASP A 112 -27.84 -20.45 5.27
C ASP A 112 -26.30 -20.53 5.27
N ALA A 113 -25.61 -19.47 4.82
CA ALA A 113 -24.16 -19.46 4.76
C ALA A 113 -23.53 -19.56 6.15
N VAL A 114 -22.72 -20.61 6.36
CA VAL A 114 -21.89 -20.73 7.58
C VAL A 114 -20.93 -19.53 7.63
N PRO A 115 -20.99 -18.68 8.67
CA PRO A 115 -20.15 -17.49 8.71
C PRO A 115 -18.68 -17.89 8.74
N SER A 116 -17.89 -17.31 7.84
CA SER A 116 -16.42 -17.38 7.88
C SER A 116 -15.94 -17.05 9.30
N PRO A 117 -14.97 -17.80 9.87
CA PRO A 117 -14.47 -17.53 11.21
C PRO A 117 -14.09 -16.07 11.34
N ALA A 118 -14.55 -15.45 12.44
CA ALA A 118 -14.31 -14.04 12.70
C ALA A 118 -12.80 -13.76 12.66
N SER A 119 -12.40 -12.70 11.96
CA SER A 119 -11.02 -12.23 12.07
C SER A 119 -10.76 -11.83 13.53
N PRO A 120 -9.58 -12.14 14.10
CA PRO A 120 -9.22 -11.64 15.42
C PRO A 120 -9.28 -10.10 15.42
N GLY A 121 -9.42 -9.49 16.60
CA GLY A 121 -9.59 -8.04 16.77
C GLY A 121 -8.40 -7.17 16.34
N LEU A 122 -7.38 -7.80 15.73
CA LEU A 122 -6.21 -7.17 15.10
C LEU A 122 -6.61 -6.32 13.89
N PRO A 123 -5.85 -5.26 13.56
CA PRO A 123 -6.21 -4.32 12.49
C PRO A 123 -6.48 -4.96 11.11
N GLN A 124 -5.65 -5.91 10.68
CA GLN A 124 -5.87 -6.68 9.44
C GLN A 124 -6.30 -8.14 9.70
N GLY A 125 -6.63 -8.48 10.95
CA GLY A 125 -6.85 -9.85 11.40
C GLY A 125 -5.55 -10.67 11.36
N TRP A 126 -5.61 -11.88 10.78
CA TRP A 126 -4.49 -12.82 10.68
C TRP A 126 -3.23 -12.28 9.98
N TRP A 127 -3.38 -11.27 9.12
CA TRP A 127 -2.25 -10.66 8.41
C TRP A 127 -1.29 -9.94 9.36
N THR A 128 -1.81 -9.17 10.32
CA THR A 128 -0.99 -8.49 11.34
C THR A 128 -0.24 -9.49 12.22
N LEU A 129 -0.81 -10.67 12.48
CA LEU A 129 -0.12 -11.72 13.24
C LEU A 129 1.03 -12.38 12.44
N LEU A 130 0.90 -12.48 11.11
CA LEU A 130 1.99 -12.94 10.24
C LEU A 130 3.08 -11.86 10.07
N GLU A 131 2.70 -10.59 9.95
CA GLU A 131 3.64 -9.45 9.96
C GLU A 131 4.46 -9.47 11.25
N ALA A 132 3.83 -9.59 12.42
CA ALA A 132 4.49 -9.71 13.72
C ALA A 132 5.44 -10.92 13.79
N ALA A 133 5.06 -12.06 13.20
CA ALA A 133 5.91 -13.25 13.16
C ALA A 133 7.16 -13.03 12.27
N TYR A 134 7.01 -12.37 11.12
CA TYR A 134 8.17 -12.02 10.28
C TYR A 134 9.07 -10.96 10.93
N GLU A 135 8.50 -9.92 11.56
CA GLU A 135 9.25 -8.91 12.36
C GLU A 135 10.06 -9.59 13.48
N ARG A 136 9.44 -10.52 14.22
CA ARG A 136 10.08 -11.26 15.32
C ARG A 136 11.21 -12.18 14.87
N LEU A 137 11.01 -12.90 13.76
CA LEU A 137 11.91 -13.97 13.31
C LEU A 137 13.05 -13.50 12.37
N GLY A 138 13.08 -12.23 11.97
CA GLY A 138 14.09 -11.73 11.04
C GLY A 138 13.84 -12.12 9.57
N ASP A 139 12.59 -12.39 9.19
CA ASP A 139 12.24 -12.86 7.84
C ASP A 139 11.99 -11.68 6.88
N GLU A 140 13.08 -11.13 6.33
CA GLU A 140 13.04 -9.96 5.44
C GLU A 140 12.24 -10.21 4.14
N GLU A 141 12.35 -11.39 3.52
CA GLU A 141 11.56 -11.71 2.32
C GLU A 141 10.08 -11.97 2.67
N GLY A 142 9.77 -12.48 3.86
CA GLY A 142 8.43 -12.52 4.43
C GLY A 142 7.81 -11.12 4.55
N LEU A 143 8.51 -10.18 5.19
CA LEU A 143 8.06 -8.78 5.29
C LEU A 143 7.96 -8.10 3.91
N ARG A 144 8.93 -8.30 3.01
CA ARG A 144 8.86 -7.73 1.65
C ARG A 144 7.63 -8.21 0.90
N ARG A 145 7.32 -9.51 0.97
CA ARG A 145 6.10 -10.08 0.37
C ARG A 145 4.83 -9.53 1.03
N ILE A 146 4.75 -9.43 2.36
CA ILE A 146 3.51 -8.98 3.02
C ILE A 146 3.22 -7.50 2.76
N TYR A 147 4.23 -6.62 2.78
CA TYR A 147 4.06 -5.21 2.42
C TYR A 147 3.71 -5.03 0.94
N ALA A 148 4.32 -5.79 0.04
CA ALA A 148 3.94 -5.79 -1.38
C ALA A 148 2.48 -6.23 -1.58
N CYS A 149 2.02 -7.23 -0.82
CA CYS A 149 0.62 -7.68 -0.84
C CYS A 149 -0.33 -6.59 -0.32
N TYR A 150 0.02 -5.91 0.78
CA TYR A 150 -0.77 -4.78 1.28
C TYR A 150 -0.88 -3.63 0.29
N ILE A 151 0.22 -3.29 -0.41
CA ILE A 151 0.24 -2.24 -1.43
C ILE A 151 -0.67 -2.61 -2.62
N VAL A 152 -0.57 -3.84 -3.12
CA VAL A 152 -1.35 -4.30 -4.30
C VAL A 152 -2.84 -4.52 -3.98
N THR A 153 -3.19 -4.89 -2.74
CA THR A 153 -4.58 -5.16 -2.32
C THR A 153 -5.26 -4.00 -1.55
N ASP A 154 -4.52 -2.94 -1.21
CA ASP A 154 -4.92 -1.81 -0.36
C ASP A 154 -5.43 -2.21 1.04
N ARG A 155 -4.76 -3.21 1.62
CA ARG A 155 -5.03 -3.78 2.96
C ARG A 155 -4.54 -2.87 4.10
N LEU A 156 -4.91 -1.58 4.07
CA LEU A 156 -4.53 -0.59 5.08
C LEU A 156 -5.20 -0.87 6.46
N PRO A 157 -4.43 -1.01 7.56
CA PRO A 157 -4.91 -1.44 8.88
C PRO A 157 -6.15 -0.74 9.43
N TRP A 158 -6.26 0.57 9.20
CA TRP A 158 -7.27 1.42 9.84
C TRP A 158 -8.25 2.05 8.86
N TYR A 159 -8.32 1.60 7.60
CA TYR A 159 -9.26 2.15 6.61
C TYR A 159 -10.71 1.66 6.81
N ARG A 160 -11.26 1.87 8.01
CA ARG A 160 -12.67 1.66 8.32
C ARG A 160 -13.51 2.78 7.69
N ARG A 161 -13.82 2.61 6.40
CA ARG A 161 -14.73 3.44 5.60
C ARG A 161 -15.92 3.93 6.44
N LYS A 162 -16.13 5.26 6.51
CA LYS A 162 -17.09 5.96 7.39
C LYS A 162 -18.56 5.55 7.14
N ARG A 163 -18.96 4.37 7.64
CA ARG A 163 -20.32 3.80 7.48
C ARG A 163 -21.12 3.71 8.80
N ASP A 164 -20.49 4.04 9.92
CA ASP A 164 -21.11 4.13 11.24
C ASP A 164 -20.41 5.22 12.06
N PRO A 165 -21.02 6.40 12.29
CA PRO A 165 -20.43 7.48 13.09
C PRO A 165 -20.53 7.24 14.60
N SER A 166 -21.25 6.21 15.07
CA SER A 166 -21.39 5.90 16.50
C SER A 166 -20.18 5.15 17.08
N ARG A 167 -19.41 4.47 16.22
CA ARG A 167 -18.22 3.68 16.61
C ARG A 167 -16.92 4.45 16.39
N ILE A 168 -16.68 5.40 17.29
CA ILE A 168 -15.39 6.11 17.45
C ILE A 168 -14.25 5.07 17.48
N PRO A 169 -13.26 5.13 16.56
CA PRO A 169 -12.03 4.37 16.69
C PRO A 169 -11.29 4.81 17.95
N ARG A 170 -10.92 3.88 18.85
CA ARG A 170 -10.26 4.24 20.12
C ARG A 170 -8.93 4.96 19.91
N HIS A 171 -8.25 4.71 18.79
CA HIS A 171 -7.08 5.45 18.33
C HIS A 171 -7.37 6.03 16.93
N GLY A 172 -7.16 7.34 16.79
CA GLY A 172 -7.82 8.18 15.77
C GLY A 172 -6.95 8.60 14.59
N ASN A 173 -5.98 7.79 14.17
CA ASN A 173 -5.08 8.12 13.06
C ASN A 173 -5.48 7.37 11.79
N GLU A 174 -5.81 8.11 10.74
CA GLU A 174 -5.94 7.58 9.37
C GLU A 174 -4.52 7.29 8.84
N ILE A 175 -4.23 6.04 8.47
CA ILE A 175 -2.90 5.68 7.95
C ILE A 175 -2.66 6.38 6.61
N ASP A 176 -1.53 7.08 6.54
CA ASP A 176 -0.95 7.61 5.31
C ASP A 176 -0.78 6.48 4.28
N SER A 177 -1.33 6.65 3.08
CA SER A 177 -1.23 5.68 1.98
C SER A 177 0.20 5.34 1.58
N ALA A 178 1.17 6.23 1.82
CA ALA A 178 2.58 5.97 1.56
C ALA A 178 3.30 5.19 2.68
N HIS A 179 2.63 4.82 3.78
CA HIS A 179 3.21 4.09 4.91
C HIS A 179 3.91 2.79 4.50
N TYR A 180 3.21 1.83 3.89
CA TYR A 180 3.83 0.57 3.47
C TYR A 180 4.77 0.73 2.28
N VAL A 181 4.54 1.73 1.42
CA VAL A 181 5.48 2.08 0.34
C VAL A 181 6.84 2.47 0.94
N ARG A 182 6.85 3.24 2.05
CA ARG A 182 8.07 3.55 2.80
C ARG A 182 8.66 2.34 3.54
N LYS A 183 7.85 1.57 4.29
CA LYS A 183 8.35 0.37 5.01
C LYS A 183 9.01 -0.62 4.04
N LEU A 184 8.36 -0.91 2.91
CA LEU A 184 8.93 -1.76 1.86
C LEU A 184 10.17 -1.13 1.23
N LYS A 185 10.14 0.15 0.82
CA LYS A 185 11.30 0.78 0.17
C LYS A 185 12.55 0.84 1.05
N THR A 186 12.39 1.06 2.35
CA THR A 186 13.49 0.99 3.33
C THR A 186 14.02 -0.44 3.48
N LEU A 187 13.13 -1.43 3.57
CA LEU A 187 13.48 -2.85 3.76
C LEU A 187 14.12 -3.47 2.50
N SER A 188 13.62 -3.16 1.30
CA SER A 188 14.12 -3.74 0.05
C SER A 188 15.53 -3.25 -0.31
N GLY A 189 15.87 -2.02 0.06
CA GLY A 189 17.17 -1.40 -0.25
C GLY A 189 17.47 -1.45 -1.75
N GLU A 190 18.56 -2.12 -2.12
CA GLU A 190 18.98 -2.31 -3.51
C GLU A 190 17.96 -3.11 -4.35
N HIS A 191 17.17 -3.99 -3.74
CA HIS A 191 16.16 -4.84 -4.41
C HIS A 191 14.83 -4.10 -4.70
N TRP A 192 14.72 -2.82 -4.36
CA TRP A 192 13.50 -2.04 -4.60
C TRP A 192 13.03 -2.06 -6.07
N PRO A 193 13.89 -1.97 -7.11
CA PRO A 193 13.47 -2.08 -8.51
C PRO A 193 12.86 -3.45 -8.87
N GLU A 194 13.24 -4.52 -8.20
CA GLU A 194 12.69 -5.87 -8.38
C GLU A 194 11.29 -5.94 -7.79
N ASP A 195 11.09 -5.40 -6.59
CA ASP A 195 9.80 -5.40 -5.90
C ASP A 195 8.78 -4.48 -6.59
N VAL A 196 9.21 -3.30 -7.06
CA VAL A 196 8.39 -2.42 -7.92
C VAL A 196 7.93 -3.17 -9.17
N ARG A 197 8.85 -3.88 -9.84
CA ARG A 197 8.49 -4.70 -11.02
C ARG A 197 7.55 -5.85 -10.67
N ARG A 198 7.75 -6.54 -9.53
CA ARG A 198 6.90 -7.64 -9.04
C ARG A 198 5.47 -7.12 -8.74
N MET A 199 5.34 -6.06 -7.94
CA MET A 199 4.06 -5.44 -7.60
C MET A 199 3.28 -4.96 -8.84
N VAL A 200 3.97 -4.29 -9.78
CA VAL A 200 3.35 -3.81 -11.02
C VAL A 200 2.90 -4.96 -11.92
N ALA A 201 3.66 -6.06 -12.00
CA ALA A 201 3.29 -7.24 -12.78
C ALA A 201 2.06 -7.97 -12.19
N VAL A 202 2.02 -8.16 -10.87
CA VAL A 202 0.87 -8.77 -10.17
C VAL A 202 -0.36 -7.87 -10.27
N HIS A 203 -0.25 -6.56 -10.01
CA HIS A 203 -1.39 -5.64 -10.15
C HIS A 203 -1.94 -5.67 -11.59
N GLN A 204 -1.08 -5.64 -12.61
CA GLN A 204 -1.52 -5.72 -14.01
C GLN A 204 -2.14 -7.06 -14.42
N ARG A 205 -2.00 -8.13 -13.62
CA ARG A 205 -2.72 -9.40 -13.79
C ARG A 205 -4.18 -9.27 -13.32
N TYR A 206 -4.42 -8.59 -12.21
CA TYR A 206 -5.73 -8.48 -11.55
C TYR A 206 -6.40 -7.09 -11.65
N TYR A 207 -5.82 -6.11 -12.35
CA TYR A 207 -6.31 -4.71 -12.40
C TYR A 207 -7.76 -4.53 -12.89
N ARG A 208 -8.30 -5.50 -13.63
CA ARG A 208 -9.71 -5.53 -14.10
C ARG A 208 -10.65 -6.36 -13.21
N ASP A 209 -10.13 -7.04 -12.19
CA ASP A 209 -10.92 -7.93 -11.34
C ASP A 209 -11.92 -7.12 -10.49
N PRO A 210 -13.22 -7.48 -10.46
CA PRO A 210 -14.22 -6.79 -9.64
C PRO A 210 -13.85 -6.72 -8.15
N MET A 211 -13.16 -7.72 -7.61
CA MET A 211 -12.75 -7.73 -6.19
C MET A 211 -11.67 -6.69 -5.89
N LEU A 212 -10.92 -6.27 -6.90
CA LEU A 212 -9.93 -5.19 -6.83
C LEU A 212 -10.40 -3.92 -7.56
N SER A 213 -11.70 -3.74 -7.81
CA SER A 213 -12.21 -2.62 -8.62
C SER A 213 -12.20 -1.25 -7.91
N GLY A 214 -11.98 -1.22 -6.60
CA GLY A 214 -11.82 0.02 -5.82
C GLY A 214 -10.51 0.77 -6.12
N ARG A 215 -10.38 2.00 -5.59
CA ARG A 215 -9.06 2.65 -5.54
C ARG A 215 -8.15 1.85 -4.60
N GLN A 216 -6.90 1.66 -5.01
CA GLN A 216 -5.82 1.14 -4.17
C GLN A 216 -4.89 2.31 -3.80
N LEU A 217 -5.12 2.98 -2.68
CA LEU A 217 -4.40 4.19 -2.30
C LEU A 217 -2.89 3.97 -2.10
N ALA A 218 -2.48 2.83 -1.53
CA ALA A 218 -1.07 2.47 -1.41
C ALA A 218 -0.39 2.20 -2.76
N TYR A 219 -1.09 1.54 -3.70
CA TYR A 219 -0.60 1.36 -5.07
C TYR A 219 -0.57 2.69 -5.84
N GLU A 220 -1.50 3.62 -5.58
CA GLU A 220 -1.42 4.97 -6.13
C GLU A 220 -0.16 5.70 -5.66
N GLU A 221 0.22 5.60 -4.38
CA GLU A 221 1.48 6.19 -3.89
C GLU A 221 2.73 5.53 -4.50
N LEU A 222 2.72 4.21 -4.75
CA LEU A 222 3.79 3.52 -5.50
C LEU A 222 3.94 4.08 -6.92
N LEU A 223 2.81 4.28 -7.62
CA LEU A 223 2.79 4.84 -8.97
C LEU A 223 3.27 6.30 -9.01
N LEU A 224 2.94 7.08 -7.97
CA LEU A 224 3.33 8.47 -7.81
C LEU A 224 4.83 8.60 -7.51
N SER A 225 5.34 7.89 -6.49
CA SER A 225 6.73 8.00 -6.03
C SER A 225 7.73 7.55 -7.09
N GLU A 226 7.48 6.42 -7.75
CA GLU A 226 8.34 5.88 -8.80
C GLU A 226 8.00 6.42 -10.21
N ARG A 227 7.03 7.33 -10.32
CA ARG A 227 6.60 8.04 -11.54
C ARG A 227 6.29 7.13 -12.74
N LEU A 228 5.61 6.01 -12.49
CA LEU A 228 5.42 4.87 -13.38
C LEU A 228 4.32 5.08 -14.43
N SER A 229 4.58 5.97 -15.41
CA SER A 229 3.63 6.44 -16.44
C SER A 229 2.70 5.37 -17.03
N ASP A 230 3.22 4.28 -17.58
CA ASP A 230 2.40 3.26 -18.26
C ASP A 230 1.55 2.42 -17.30
N ALA A 231 2.03 2.20 -16.07
CA ALA A 231 1.29 1.48 -15.04
C ALA A 231 0.18 2.37 -14.44
N ALA A 232 0.48 3.67 -14.25
CA ALA A 232 -0.50 4.67 -13.85
C ALA A 232 -1.60 4.82 -14.91
N TRP A 233 -1.25 4.83 -16.20
CA TRP A 233 -2.24 4.85 -17.28
C TRP A 233 -3.14 3.61 -17.26
N ARG A 234 -2.57 2.40 -17.16
CA ARG A 234 -3.36 1.15 -17.07
C ARG A 234 -4.30 1.13 -15.87
N TYR A 235 -3.86 1.65 -14.73
CA TYR A 235 -4.66 1.81 -13.52
C TYR A 235 -5.83 2.80 -13.72
N CYS A 236 -5.53 4.04 -14.11
CA CYS A 236 -6.53 5.08 -14.36
C CYS A 236 -7.54 4.67 -15.44
N LYS A 237 -7.10 4.08 -16.56
CA LYS A 237 -7.96 3.68 -17.68
C LYS A 237 -9.07 2.71 -17.29
N VAL A 238 -8.88 1.89 -16.24
CA VAL A 238 -9.94 1.03 -15.68
C VAL A 238 -10.74 1.75 -14.60
N ARG A 239 -10.09 2.44 -13.66
CA ARG A 239 -10.79 3.09 -12.52
C ARG A 239 -11.66 4.28 -12.96
N CYS A 240 -11.13 5.15 -13.83
CA CYS A 240 -11.85 6.31 -14.38
C CYS A 240 -13.03 5.92 -15.28
N ARG A 241 -13.07 4.67 -15.77
CA ARG A 241 -14.15 4.12 -16.62
C ARG A 241 -14.96 3.02 -15.90
N SER A 242 -14.79 2.87 -14.59
CA SER A 242 -15.48 1.85 -13.79
C SER A 242 -16.94 2.23 -13.57
N ARG A 243 -17.87 1.32 -13.91
CA ARG A 243 -19.31 1.46 -13.60
C ARG A 243 -19.63 1.49 -12.10
N TYR A 244 -18.63 1.24 -11.25
CA TYR A 244 -18.75 1.20 -9.79
C TYR A 244 -18.04 2.38 -9.09
N ALA A 245 -17.39 3.27 -9.84
CA ALA A 245 -16.87 4.52 -9.28
C ALA A 245 -18.00 5.54 -9.10
N LEU A 246 -17.92 6.38 -8.08
CA LEU A 246 -18.86 7.50 -7.92
C LEU A 246 -18.57 8.58 -8.99
N VAL A 247 -19.62 9.28 -9.42
CA VAL A 247 -19.50 10.38 -10.40
C VAL A 247 -18.47 11.40 -9.91
N GLY A 248 -17.45 11.65 -10.72
CA GLY A 248 -16.32 12.54 -10.40
C GLY A 248 -15.12 11.91 -9.69
N GLU A 249 -15.19 10.68 -9.17
CA GLU A 249 -13.99 10.00 -8.62
C GLU A 249 -12.94 9.71 -9.70
N GLY A 250 -13.39 9.36 -10.92
CA GLY A 250 -12.51 9.15 -12.07
C GLY A 250 -11.73 10.40 -12.48
N ALA A 251 -12.38 11.57 -12.47
CA ALA A 251 -11.73 12.85 -12.77
C ALA A 251 -10.67 13.21 -11.71
N LYS A 252 -11.02 13.11 -10.42
CA LYS A 252 -10.10 13.36 -9.30
C LYS A 252 -8.89 12.43 -9.28
N LEU A 253 -9.07 11.15 -9.66
CA LEU A 253 -7.96 10.22 -9.84
C LEU A 253 -7.05 10.64 -11.00
N MET A 254 -7.63 11.01 -12.15
CA MET A 254 -6.83 11.46 -13.29
C MET A 254 -6.08 12.76 -12.96
N GLU A 255 -6.71 13.71 -12.29
CA GLU A 255 -6.12 14.98 -11.85
C GLU A 255 -4.86 14.76 -10.99
N ARG A 256 -4.92 13.83 -10.01
CA ARG A 256 -3.79 13.39 -9.15
C ARG A 256 -2.67 12.73 -9.95
N MET A 257 -3.00 11.95 -10.98
CA MET A 257 -2.05 11.13 -11.75
C MET A 257 -1.50 11.80 -13.00
N PHE A 258 -2.09 12.91 -13.43
CA PHE A 258 -1.84 13.54 -14.73
C PHE A 258 -0.34 13.79 -14.99
N ASP A 259 0.38 14.36 -14.01
CA ASP A 259 1.79 14.78 -14.09
C ASP A 259 2.80 13.60 -14.24
N ILE A 260 2.27 12.37 -14.30
CA ILE A 260 2.98 11.12 -14.56
C ILE A 260 2.40 10.40 -15.78
N VAL A 261 1.08 10.40 -15.96
CA VAL A 261 0.40 9.83 -17.14
C VAL A 261 0.73 10.64 -18.42
N SER A 262 0.72 11.98 -18.35
CA SER A 262 0.98 12.88 -19.49
C SER A 262 2.38 12.78 -20.08
N LYS A 263 3.32 12.10 -19.40
CA LYS A 263 4.64 11.78 -19.97
C LYS A 263 4.58 10.87 -21.21
N ARG A 264 3.49 10.10 -21.39
CA ARG A 264 3.32 9.11 -22.47
C ARG A 264 1.90 9.02 -23.03
N HIS A 265 0.88 9.35 -22.24
CA HIS A 265 -0.54 9.16 -22.56
C HIS A 265 -1.30 10.47 -22.32
N ALA A 266 -0.77 11.59 -22.85
CA ALA A 266 -1.28 12.92 -22.58
C ALA A 266 -2.66 13.17 -23.18
N GLU A 267 -2.85 12.84 -24.45
CA GLU A 267 -4.10 13.02 -25.18
C GLU A 267 -5.25 12.24 -24.50
N GLU A 268 -5.05 10.95 -24.21
CA GLU A 268 -6.09 10.12 -23.60
C GLU A 268 -6.34 10.44 -22.11
N ALA A 269 -5.39 11.12 -21.44
CA ALA A 269 -5.59 11.69 -20.11
C ALA A 269 -6.42 12.98 -20.19
N CYS A 270 -6.18 13.83 -21.21
CA CYS A 270 -6.98 15.01 -21.47
C CYS A 270 -8.43 14.64 -21.84
N ASP A 271 -8.65 13.64 -22.70
CA ASP A 271 -10.00 13.09 -22.99
C ASP A 271 -10.78 12.79 -21.69
N ILE A 272 -10.12 12.20 -20.68
CA ILE A 272 -10.75 11.82 -19.41
C ILE A 272 -10.98 13.03 -18.49
N LEU A 273 -10.17 14.08 -18.59
CA LEU A 273 -10.39 15.35 -17.86
C LEU A 273 -11.42 16.26 -18.54
N LEU A 274 -11.57 16.20 -19.87
CA LEU A 274 -12.54 16.98 -20.65
C LEU A 274 -13.93 16.33 -20.69
N ALA A 275 -14.04 15.00 -20.51
CA ALA A 275 -15.33 14.29 -20.49
C ALA A 275 -16.40 14.90 -19.56
N PRO A 276 -16.10 15.35 -18.32
CA PRO A 276 -17.05 16.04 -17.44
C PRO A 276 -17.46 17.46 -17.90
N LEU A 277 -16.86 17.99 -18.96
CA LEU A 277 -17.25 19.25 -19.59
C LEU A 277 -18.19 19.01 -20.78
N HIS A 278 -17.97 17.94 -21.56
CA HIS A 278 -18.86 17.56 -22.66
C HIS A 278 -20.29 17.27 -22.18
N ASP A 279 -20.44 16.62 -21.02
CA ASP A 279 -21.72 16.35 -20.36
C ASP A 279 -22.35 17.64 -19.78
N ALA A 280 -23.49 18.05 -20.33
CA ALA A 280 -24.20 19.26 -19.91
C ALA A 280 -24.91 19.14 -18.55
N ASP A 281 -25.22 17.91 -18.11
CA ASP A 281 -25.82 17.62 -16.80
C ASP A 281 -24.76 17.36 -15.71
N SER A 282 -23.47 17.44 -16.07
CA SER A 282 -22.33 17.34 -15.16
C SER A 282 -22.46 18.30 -13.95
N PRO A 283 -22.14 17.86 -12.72
CA PRO A 283 -22.22 18.72 -11.54
C PRO A 283 -21.32 19.96 -11.65
N MET A 284 -20.18 19.87 -12.36
CA MET A 284 -19.31 21.01 -12.64
C MET A 284 -19.99 22.08 -13.50
N LEU A 285 -20.99 21.69 -14.31
CA LEU A 285 -21.76 22.56 -15.18
C LEU A 285 -23.19 22.79 -14.68
N SER A 286 -23.46 22.54 -13.39
CA SER A 286 -24.78 22.78 -12.78
C SER A 286 -25.12 24.27 -12.57
N ASN A 287 -24.14 25.12 -12.23
CA ASN A 287 -24.34 26.55 -11.93
C ASN A 287 -23.16 27.44 -12.42
N ASP A 288 -23.17 28.73 -12.09
CA ASP A 288 -22.08 29.70 -12.39
C ASP A 288 -21.33 30.09 -11.10
N SER A 289 -21.07 29.15 -10.20
CA SER A 289 -20.32 29.46 -8.97
C SER A 289 -18.83 29.68 -9.27
N PRO A 290 -18.13 30.57 -8.53
CA PRO A 290 -16.69 30.81 -8.73
C PRO A 290 -15.84 29.54 -8.62
N GLU A 291 -16.22 28.61 -7.75
CA GLU A 291 -15.53 27.34 -7.53
C GLU A 291 -15.60 26.44 -8.76
N HIS A 292 -16.80 26.28 -9.34
CA HIS A 292 -16.98 25.48 -10.55
C HIS A 292 -16.30 26.13 -11.77
N VAL A 293 -16.42 27.45 -11.94
CA VAL A 293 -15.70 28.18 -13.00
C VAL A 293 -14.19 28.00 -12.87
N THR A 294 -13.66 28.07 -11.64
CA THR A 294 -12.24 27.84 -11.36
C THR A 294 -11.82 26.41 -11.74
N GLN A 295 -12.62 25.39 -11.40
CA GLN A 295 -12.33 23.99 -11.75
C GLN A 295 -12.34 23.76 -13.27
N ILE A 296 -13.34 24.29 -13.99
CA ILE A 296 -13.43 24.18 -15.46
C ILE A 296 -12.20 24.81 -16.12
N ILE A 297 -11.83 26.02 -15.70
CA ILE A 297 -10.69 26.76 -16.26
C ILE A 297 -9.35 26.11 -15.88
N ALA A 298 -9.24 25.50 -14.69
CA ALA A 298 -8.06 24.72 -14.30
C ALA A 298 -7.88 23.47 -15.19
N VAL A 299 -8.96 22.72 -15.46
CA VAL A 299 -8.97 21.57 -16.38
C VAL A 299 -8.53 21.99 -17.78
N LEU A 300 -9.15 23.03 -18.35
CA LEU A 300 -8.83 23.52 -19.70
C LEU A 300 -7.37 23.98 -19.79
N ARG A 301 -6.86 24.73 -18.80
CA ARG A 301 -5.45 25.13 -18.71
C ARG A 301 -4.49 23.95 -18.55
N LYS A 302 -4.88 22.87 -17.87
CA LYS A 302 -4.04 21.66 -17.70
C LYS A 302 -3.96 20.82 -18.98
N CYS A 303 -5.00 20.83 -19.80
CA CYS A 303 -5.05 20.11 -21.09
C CYS A 303 -4.44 20.91 -22.26
N LEU A 304 -4.48 22.25 -22.20
CA LEU A 304 -4.06 23.16 -23.28
C LEU A 304 -2.68 22.85 -23.90
N PRO A 305 -1.61 22.51 -23.14
CA PRO A 305 -0.28 22.25 -23.73
C PRO A 305 -0.18 20.94 -24.54
N TYR A 306 -1.24 20.12 -24.55
CA TYR A 306 -1.25 18.78 -25.15
C TYR A 306 -2.31 18.64 -26.24
N VAL A 307 -3.50 19.25 -26.05
CA VAL A 307 -4.66 19.12 -26.95
C VAL A 307 -5.30 20.48 -27.26
N GLU A 308 -4.48 21.44 -27.69
CA GLU A 308 -4.85 22.84 -27.95
C GLU A 308 -6.17 23.00 -28.74
N ASN A 309 -6.33 22.25 -29.84
CA ASN A 309 -7.53 22.32 -30.68
C ASN A 309 -8.80 21.84 -29.95
N GLN A 310 -8.74 20.72 -29.22
CA GLN A 310 -9.88 20.25 -28.41
C GLN A 310 -10.26 21.29 -27.34
N VAL A 311 -9.27 21.92 -26.70
CA VAL A 311 -9.49 22.96 -25.69
C VAL A 311 -10.10 24.23 -26.30
N ARG A 312 -9.67 24.63 -27.50
CA ARG A 312 -10.26 25.74 -28.26
C ARG A 312 -11.72 25.46 -28.61
N GLU A 313 -12.01 24.30 -29.19
CA GLU A 313 -13.38 23.85 -29.53
C GLU A 313 -14.30 23.80 -28.30
N GLU A 314 -13.81 23.24 -27.18
CA GLU A 314 -14.57 23.19 -25.92
C GLU A 314 -14.82 24.59 -25.33
N CYS A 315 -13.84 25.48 -25.40
CA CYS A 315 -14.01 26.87 -24.98
C CYS A 315 -15.06 27.61 -25.82
N GLU A 316 -15.04 27.45 -27.15
CA GLU A 316 -16.06 28.02 -28.04
C GLU A 316 -17.46 27.44 -27.76
N ARG A 317 -17.56 26.13 -27.55
CA ARG A 317 -18.82 25.44 -27.19
C ARG A 317 -19.37 25.95 -25.85
N LEU A 318 -18.55 25.98 -24.80
CA LEU A 318 -18.95 26.45 -23.46
C LEU A 318 -19.38 27.94 -23.50
N TYR A 319 -18.63 28.78 -24.22
CA TYR A 319 -18.97 30.19 -24.40
C TYR A 319 -20.30 30.37 -25.14
N GLY A 320 -20.52 29.63 -26.24
CA GLY A 320 -21.74 29.70 -27.05
C GLY A 320 -23.00 29.18 -26.34
N MET A 321 -22.84 28.11 -25.55
CA MET A 321 -23.94 27.41 -24.87
C MET A 321 -24.40 28.12 -23.60
N TYR A 322 -23.48 28.45 -22.67
CA TYR A 322 -23.83 29.01 -21.36
C TYR A 322 -23.99 30.54 -21.38
N ARG A 323 -24.87 31.06 -22.25
CA ARG A 323 -25.08 32.51 -22.50
C ARG A 323 -25.36 33.36 -21.24
N HIS A 324 -25.99 32.77 -20.22
CA HIS A 324 -26.36 33.46 -18.98
C HIS A 324 -25.29 33.37 -17.88
N ARG A 325 -24.21 32.60 -18.09
CA ARG A 325 -23.12 32.43 -17.13
C ARG A 325 -22.00 33.43 -17.38
N GLN A 326 -22.10 34.59 -16.74
CA GLN A 326 -21.18 35.71 -16.99
C GLN A 326 -19.78 35.44 -16.45
N LEU A 327 -19.66 34.74 -15.31
CA LEU A 327 -18.34 34.40 -14.76
C LEU A 327 -17.63 33.41 -15.68
N LEU A 328 -18.28 32.28 -16.01
CA LEU A 328 -17.75 31.30 -16.96
C LEU A 328 -17.37 31.93 -18.30
N ARG A 329 -18.25 32.72 -18.92
CA ARG A 329 -17.98 33.38 -20.20
C ARG A 329 -16.81 34.37 -20.13
N SER A 330 -16.62 35.05 -19.01
CA SER A 330 -15.50 36.00 -18.84
C SER A 330 -14.13 35.30 -18.78
N GLU A 331 -14.02 34.20 -18.03
CA GLU A 331 -12.76 33.44 -17.93
C GLU A 331 -12.48 32.61 -19.19
N VAL A 332 -13.51 32.02 -19.81
CA VAL A 332 -13.36 31.28 -21.08
C VAL A 332 -12.94 32.24 -22.21
N LYS A 333 -13.44 33.48 -22.24
CA LYS A 333 -12.99 34.50 -23.21
C LYS A 333 -11.51 34.86 -22.99
N LYS A 334 -11.09 35.11 -21.74
CA LYS A 334 -9.66 35.34 -21.42
C LYS A 334 -8.78 34.17 -21.86
N LEU A 335 -9.26 32.93 -21.70
CA LEU A 335 -8.52 31.75 -22.12
C LEU A 335 -8.42 31.66 -23.65
N LEU A 336 -9.51 31.87 -24.40
CA LEU A 336 -9.48 31.93 -25.86
C LEU A 336 -8.52 33.00 -26.38
N GLU A 337 -8.47 34.18 -25.75
CA GLU A 337 -7.53 35.25 -26.10
C GLU A 337 -6.05 34.86 -25.89
N HIS A 338 -5.75 33.99 -24.92
CA HIS A 338 -4.41 33.41 -24.74
C HIS A 338 -4.11 32.24 -25.68
N VAL A 339 -5.12 31.71 -26.39
CA VAL A 339 -5.01 30.60 -27.36
C VAL A 339 -5.11 31.13 -28.80
N GLN A 340 -4.96 32.45 -28.98
CA GLN A 340 -4.92 33.16 -30.26
C GLN A 340 -3.67 34.06 -30.40
N SER A 341 -2.76 34.03 -29.42
CA SER A 341 -1.51 34.81 -29.37
C SER A 341 -0.27 33.91 -29.26
#